data_AF-A0A3G6TK38-F1
#
_entry.id   AF-A0A3G6TK38-F1
#
_cell.length_a   1.000
_cell.length_b   1.000
_cell.length_c   1.000
_cell.angle_alpha   90.00
_cell.angle_beta   90.00
_cell.angle_gamma   90.00
#
_symmetry.space_group_name_H-M   'P 1'
#
loop_
_entity.id
_entity.type
_entity.pdbx_description
1 polymer ?
#
loop_
_entity_poly.entity_id
_entity_poly.type
_entity_poly.pdbx_seq_one_letter_code
_entity_poly.pdbx_strand_id
1 'polypeptide(L)'
;MITLTTHQDFTKEINMFKITLTNSFLYLIIKYIIFFSVLAFIGDRFKNIVLNNAETSTEMFKLTLNYILYVLIYMIPLILVFIFPLYFTLKIKKGIFFLLSIVLLFIAEYCFYTYLYASSNKILGIYNIIISVILLGIFFYKSIRLKFTRV
;
A
#
# COMPACT_ATOMS: atom_id res chain seq x y z
N MET A 1 11.48 -31.28 -24.15
CA MET A 1 12.04 -29.95 -23.84
C MET A 1 10.97 -28.90 -23.49
N ILE A 2 9.78 -29.31 -22.99
CA ILE A 2 8.69 -28.40 -22.57
C ILE A 2 8.43 -28.52 -21.05
N THR A 3 8.90 -29.61 -20.43
CA THR A 3 8.67 -29.94 -19.01
C THR A 3 9.60 -29.24 -18.01
N LEU A 4 10.72 -28.66 -18.48
CA LEU A 4 11.70 -27.98 -17.62
C LEU A 4 11.39 -26.50 -17.40
N THR A 5 10.68 -25.85 -18.33
CA THR A 5 10.33 -24.42 -18.24
C THR A 5 9.17 -24.17 -17.27
N THR A 6 8.17 -25.06 -17.21
CA THR A 6 7.01 -24.90 -16.31
C THR A 6 7.39 -24.96 -14.82
N HIS A 7 8.43 -25.71 -14.47
CA HIS A 7 8.87 -25.86 -13.08
C HIS A 7 9.63 -24.63 -12.55
N GLN A 8 10.25 -23.86 -13.45
CA GLN A 8 11.05 -22.68 -13.13
C GLN A 8 10.17 -21.44 -12.89
N ASP A 9 9.08 -21.29 -13.67
CA ASP A 9 8.13 -20.18 -13.46
C ASP A 9 7.30 -20.37 -12.18
N PHE A 10 6.91 -21.61 -11.84
CA PHE A 10 6.16 -21.89 -10.61
C PHE A 10 6.98 -21.63 -9.34
N THR A 11 8.29 -21.89 -9.36
CA THR A 11 9.18 -21.62 -8.22
C THR A 11 9.46 -20.13 -8.05
N LYS A 12 9.44 -19.35 -9.15
CA LYS A 12 9.58 -17.89 -9.12
C LYS A 12 8.36 -17.22 -8.50
N GLU A 13 7.15 -17.72 -8.80
CA GLU A 13 5.90 -17.27 -8.19
C GLU A 13 5.89 -17.48 -6.67
N ILE A 14 6.45 -18.60 -6.19
CA ILE A 14 6.52 -18.90 -4.74
C ILE A 14 7.47 -17.94 -4.00
N ASN A 15 8.53 -17.44 -4.64
CA ASN A 15 9.48 -16.52 -4.02
C ASN A 15 8.94 -15.10 -3.81
N MET A 16 7.97 -14.65 -4.61
CA MET A 16 7.36 -13.32 -4.45
C MET A 16 6.53 -13.17 -3.17
N PHE A 17 6.08 -14.26 -2.54
CA PHE A 17 5.22 -14.22 -1.34
C PHE A 17 5.98 -14.48 -0.03
N LYS A 18 7.32 -14.53 -0.08
CA LYS A 18 8.18 -14.67 1.10
C LYS A 18 8.29 -13.34 1.83
N ILE A 19 8.41 -13.37 3.17
CA ILE A 19 8.66 -12.17 3.97
C ILE A 19 10.10 -11.70 3.69
N THR A 20 10.24 -10.76 2.76
CA THR A 20 11.51 -10.09 2.42
C THR A 20 11.31 -8.57 2.51
N LEU A 21 12.40 -7.83 2.66
CA LEU A 21 12.33 -6.36 2.70
C LEU A 21 11.81 -5.82 1.35
N THR A 22 12.25 -6.41 0.24
CA THR A 22 11.80 -6.08 -1.11
C THR A 22 10.29 -6.29 -1.29
N ASN A 23 9.74 -7.41 -0.82
CA ASN A 23 8.29 -7.65 -0.93
C ASN A 23 7.49 -6.73 -0.01
N SER A 24 8.05 -6.33 1.14
CA SER A 24 7.43 -5.34 2.04
C SER A 24 7.43 -3.95 1.40
N PHE A 25 8.52 -3.57 0.73
CA PHE A 25 8.62 -2.33 -0.05
C PHE A 25 7.64 -2.31 -1.23
N LEU A 26 7.58 -3.40 -2.00
CA LEU A 26 6.66 -3.55 -3.13
C LEU A 26 5.19 -3.45 -2.68
N TYR A 27 4.85 -4.11 -1.58
CA TYR A 27 3.53 -4.01 -0.96
C TYR A 27 3.18 -2.55 -0.64
N LEU A 28 4.09 -1.79 -0.02
CA LEU A 28 3.83 -0.38 0.32
C LEU A 28 3.67 0.50 -0.91
N ILE A 29 4.49 0.31 -1.95
CA ILE A 29 4.33 1.02 -3.23
C ILE A 29 2.94 0.78 -3.81
N ILE A 30 2.56 -0.49 -3.99
CA ILE A 30 1.29 -0.84 -4.62
C ILE A 30 0.11 -0.35 -3.79
N LYS A 31 0.20 -0.49 -2.47
CA LYS A 31 -0.80 0.03 -1.53
C LYS A 31 -1.00 1.52 -1.69
N TYR A 32 0.07 2.32 -1.66
CA TYR A 32 -0.09 3.76 -1.72
C TYR A 32 -0.50 4.22 -3.12
N ILE A 33 -0.07 3.56 -4.20
CA ILE A 33 -0.59 3.83 -5.55
C ILE A 33 -2.11 3.63 -5.59
N ILE A 34 -2.61 2.48 -5.10
CA ILE A 34 -4.06 2.20 -5.07
C ILE A 34 -4.78 3.23 -4.18
N PHE A 35 -4.25 3.50 -3.00
CA PHE A 35 -4.82 4.47 -2.06
C PHE A 35 -4.93 5.87 -2.65
N PHE A 36 -3.85 6.41 -3.23
CA PHE A 36 -3.86 7.73 -3.84
C PHE A 36 -4.71 7.79 -5.11
N SER A 37 -4.85 6.68 -5.84
CA SER A 37 -5.76 6.59 -6.97
C SER A 37 -7.20 6.74 -6.50
N VAL A 38 -7.61 5.99 -5.46
CA VAL A 38 -8.93 6.13 -4.83
C VAL A 38 -9.14 7.55 -4.31
N LEU A 39 -8.12 8.14 -3.66
CA LEU A 39 -8.17 9.51 -3.15
C LEU A 39 -8.38 10.56 -4.24
N ALA A 40 -7.81 10.35 -5.43
CA ALA A 40 -7.95 11.27 -6.55
C ALA A 40 -9.43 11.45 -6.97
N PHE A 41 -10.23 10.38 -6.88
CA PHE A 41 -11.64 10.39 -7.26
C PHE A 41 -12.57 10.72 -6.08
N ILE A 42 -12.14 10.47 -4.83
CA ILE A 42 -12.94 10.83 -3.65
C ILE A 42 -12.96 12.35 -3.45
N GLY A 43 -14.18 12.90 -3.34
CA GLY A 43 -14.38 14.34 -3.07
C GLY A 43 -13.92 15.23 -4.22
N ASP A 44 -13.99 14.72 -5.46
CA ASP A 44 -13.69 15.46 -6.69
C ASP A 44 -12.30 16.11 -6.72
N ARG A 45 -11.31 15.60 -5.96
CA ARG A 45 -9.99 16.23 -5.87
C ARG A 45 -9.31 16.36 -7.22
N PHE A 46 -9.31 15.29 -8.02
CA PHE A 46 -8.74 15.32 -9.37
C PHE A 46 -9.49 16.31 -10.26
N LYS A 47 -10.82 16.30 -10.22
CA LYS A 47 -11.65 17.24 -10.98
C LYS A 47 -11.33 18.69 -10.59
N ASN A 48 -11.26 18.98 -9.30
CA ASN A 48 -11.02 20.32 -8.78
C ASN A 48 -9.61 20.84 -9.07
N ILE A 49 -8.60 19.96 -9.09
CA ILE A 49 -7.20 20.35 -9.33
C ILE A 49 -6.88 20.38 -10.82
N VAL A 50 -7.41 19.43 -11.60
CA VAL A 50 -7.06 19.24 -13.01
C VAL A 50 -8.15 19.75 -13.94
N LEU A 51 -9.37 19.21 -13.84
CA LEU A 51 -10.41 19.45 -14.85
C LEU A 51 -10.97 20.87 -14.79
N ASN A 52 -11.17 21.42 -13.59
CA ASN A 52 -11.73 22.76 -13.42
C ASN A 52 -10.72 23.88 -13.71
N ASN A 53 -9.42 23.57 -13.76
CA ASN A 53 -8.34 24.54 -13.97
C ASN A 53 -7.68 24.41 -15.35
N ALA A 54 -8.13 23.49 -16.20
CA ALA A 54 -7.61 23.33 -17.54
C ALA A 54 -8.52 24.03 -18.55
N GLU A 55 -7.99 25.01 -19.28
CA GLU A 55 -8.71 25.67 -20.38
C GLU A 55 -8.46 24.93 -21.71
N THR A 56 -7.33 24.23 -21.81
CA THR A 56 -6.92 23.48 -23.01
C THR A 56 -6.52 22.04 -22.70
N SER A 57 -6.49 21.19 -23.73
CA SER A 57 -6.04 19.79 -23.60
C SER A 57 -4.56 19.69 -23.18
N THR A 58 -3.71 20.61 -23.61
CA THR A 58 -2.29 20.69 -23.21
C THR A 58 -2.14 21.02 -21.72
N GLU A 59 -2.93 21.96 -21.22
CA GLU A 59 -2.96 22.28 -19.78
C GLU A 59 -3.49 21.12 -18.95
N MET A 60 -4.55 20.44 -19.42
CA MET A 60 -5.07 19.26 -18.75
C MET A 60 -3.99 18.18 -18.61
N PHE A 61 -3.20 17.93 -19.66
CA PHE A 61 -2.08 16.99 -19.59
C PHE A 61 -1.02 17.43 -18.58
N LYS A 62 -0.63 18.71 -18.59
CA LYS A 62 0.36 19.27 -17.66
C LYS A 62 -0.10 19.17 -16.20
N LEU A 63 -1.34 19.54 -15.91
CA LEU A 63 -1.93 19.46 -14.57
C LEU A 63 -2.06 18.02 -14.09
N THR A 64 -2.44 17.09 -14.97
CA THR A 64 -2.49 15.66 -14.67
C THR A 64 -1.10 15.13 -14.29
N LEU A 65 -0.08 15.45 -15.09
CA LEU A 65 1.30 15.01 -14.83
C LEU A 65 1.81 15.58 -13.50
N ASN A 66 1.57 16.87 -13.24
CA ASN A 66 1.93 17.51 -11.98
C ASN A 66 1.23 16.86 -10.78
N TYR A 67 -0.05 16.51 -10.91
CA TYR A 67 -0.79 15.81 -9.86
C TYR A 67 -0.19 14.43 -9.56
N ILE A 68 0.14 13.65 -10.61
CA ILE A 68 0.78 12.33 -10.46
C ILE A 68 2.16 12.47 -9.78
N LEU A 69 2.98 13.42 -10.22
CA LEU A 69 4.30 13.68 -9.62
C LEU A 69 4.18 14.10 -8.15
N TYR A 70 3.23 14.98 -7.84
CA TYR A 70 2.93 15.38 -6.46
C TYR A 70 2.60 14.16 -5.59
N VAL A 71 1.70 13.30 -6.06
CA VAL A 71 1.32 12.06 -5.36
C VAL A 71 2.53 11.13 -5.15
N LEU A 72 3.35 10.92 -6.17
CA LEU A 72 4.54 10.06 -6.10
C LEU A 72 5.56 10.57 -5.08
N ILE A 73 5.78 11.88 -5.01
CA ILE A 73 6.68 12.50 -4.02
C ILE A 73 6.13 12.31 -2.60
N TYR A 74 4.82 12.54 -2.41
CA TYR A 74 4.16 12.37 -1.11
C TYR A 74 4.17 10.93 -0.60
N MET A 75 4.24 9.95 -1.51
CA MET A 75 4.34 8.54 -1.16
C MET A 75 5.69 8.17 -0.53
N ILE A 76 6.79 8.83 -0.90
CA ILE A 76 8.14 8.51 -0.42
C ILE A 76 8.26 8.53 1.11
N PRO A 77 7.91 9.61 1.84
CA PRO A 77 8.02 9.64 3.30
C PRO A 77 7.14 8.59 3.97
N LEU A 78 5.93 8.33 3.42
CA LEU A 78 5.04 7.29 3.94
C LEU A 78 5.67 5.89 3.82
N ILE A 79 6.30 5.58 2.68
CA ILE A 79 7.01 4.30 2.52
C ILE A 79 8.17 4.20 3.51
N LEU A 80 8.99 5.25 3.62
CA LEU A 80 10.16 5.25 4.49
C LEU A 80 9.81 5.06 5.97
N VAL A 81 8.73 5.68 6.44
CA VAL A 81 8.27 5.55 7.84
C VAL A 81 7.73 4.14 8.12
N PHE A 82 6.96 3.56 7.20
CA PHE A 82 6.22 2.32 7.46
C PHE A 82 6.92 1.04 6.99
N ILE A 83 7.98 1.10 6.18
CA ILE A 83 8.68 -0.10 5.68
C ILE A 83 9.26 -0.97 6.78
N PHE A 84 10.01 -0.37 7.72
CA PHE A 84 10.64 -1.14 8.79
C PHE A 84 9.60 -1.68 9.79
N PRO A 85 8.66 -0.87 10.32
CA PRO A 85 7.60 -1.37 11.19
C PRO A 85 6.81 -2.54 10.58
N LEU A 86 6.45 -2.44 9.30
CA LEU A 86 5.76 -3.51 8.59
C LEU A 86 6.63 -4.77 8.47
N TYR A 87 7.89 -4.62 8.03
CA TYR A 87 8.80 -5.75 7.83
C TYR A 87 9.03 -6.53 9.14
N PHE A 88 9.26 -5.83 10.25
CA PHE A 88 9.45 -6.47 11.54
C PHE A 88 8.15 -7.12 12.06
N THR A 89 7.00 -6.46 11.86
CA THR A 89 5.69 -7.04 12.18
C THR A 89 5.48 -8.36 11.45
N LEU A 90 5.74 -8.39 10.13
CA LEU A 90 5.61 -9.59 9.31
C LEU A 90 6.55 -10.73 9.76
N LYS A 91 7.69 -10.43 10.39
CA LYS A 91 8.63 -11.45 10.90
C LYS A 91 8.20 -12.13 12.21
N ILE A 92 7.21 -11.61 12.92
CA ILE A 92 6.76 -12.18 14.19
C ILE A 92 6.21 -13.60 13.97
N LYS A 93 6.76 -14.61 14.66
CA LYS A 93 6.39 -16.02 14.46
C LYS A 93 5.06 -16.40 15.13
N LYS A 94 4.82 -15.91 16.35
CA LYS A 94 3.63 -16.23 17.14
C LYS A 94 2.42 -15.43 16.61
N GLY A 95 1.35 -16.14 16.23
CA GLY A 95 0.16 -15.53 15.62
C GLY A 95 -0.49 -14.41 16.43
N ILE A 96 -0.63 -14.57 17.75
CA ILE A 96 -1.25 -13.56 18.61
C ILE A 96 -0.46 -12.24 18.66
N PHE A 97 0.87 -12.33 18.80
CA PHE A 97 1.74 -11.15 18.80
C PHE A 97 1.75 -10.48 17.43
N PHE A 98 1.72 -11.27 16.34
CA PHE A 98 1.59 -10.74 14.98
C PHE A 98 0.30 -9.93 14.82
N LEU A 99 -0.83 -10.46 15.31
CA LEU A 99 -2.14 -9.81 15.19
C LEU A 99 -2.21 -8.51 16.01
N LEU A 100 -1.65 -8.48 17.21
CA LEU A 100 -1.56 -7.25 18.01
C LEU A 100 -0.67 -6.20 17.33
N SER A 101 0.49 -6.61 16.81
CA SER A 101 1.40 -5.68 16.13
C SER A 101 0.83 -5.12 14.83
N ILE A 102 0.08 -5.91 14.04
CA ILE A 102 -0.53 -5.40 12.80
C ILE A 102 -1.67 -4.42 13.10
N VAL A 103 -2.47 -4.67 14.15
CA VAL A 103 -3.51 -3.73 14.59
C VAL A 103 -2.87 -2.42 15.05
N LEU A 104 -1.81 -2.49 15.85
CA LEU A 104 -1.07 -1.31 16.29
C LEU A 104 -0.48 -0.54 15.10
N LEU A 105 0.06 -1.25 14.11
CA LEU A 105 0.60 -0.66 12.89
C LEU A 105 -0.49 0.11 12.11
N PHE A 106 -1.68 -0.47 11.94
CA PHE A 106 -2.79 0.21 11.25
C PHE A 106 -3.35 1.40 12.02
N ILE A 107 -3.37 1.34 13.36
CA ILE A 107 -3.73 2.50 14.19
C ILE A 107 -2.69 3.62 14.01
N ALA A 108 -1.39 3.28 14.08
CA ALA A 108 -0.31 4.24 13.88
C ALA A 108 -0.40 4.89 12.49
N GLU A 109 -0.69 4.09 11.47
CA GLU A 109 -0.86 4.57 10.11
C GLU A 109 -2.08 5.47 9.95
N TYR A 110 -3.21 5.10 10.53
CA TYR A 110 -4.40 5.92 10.55
C TYR A 110 -4.13 7.29 11.19
N CYS A 111 -3.46 7.30 12.35
CA CYS A 111 -3.08 8.53 13.04
C CYS A 111 -2.11 9.35 12.19
N PHE A 112 -1.03 8.73 11.67
CA PHE A 112 -0.03 9.42 10.87
C PHE A 112 -0.66 10.08 9.65
N TYR A 113 -1.52 9.34 8.93
CA TYR A 113 -2.19 9.87 7.75
C TYR A 113 -3.22 10.96 8.10
N THR A 114 -4.09 10.68 9.08
CA THR A 114 -5.19 11.60 9.43
C THR A 114 -4.67 12.92 9.99
N TYR A 115 -3.66 12.90 10.84
CA TYR A 115 -3.16 14.12 11.47
C TYR A 115 -2.19 14.91 10.58
N LEU A 116 -1.37 14.25 9.75
CA LEU A 116 -0.39 14.95 8.91
C LEU A 116 -0.91 15.33 7.52
N TYR A 117 -1.82 14.54 6.94
CA TYR A 117 -2.20 14.69 5.53
C TYR A 117 -3.70 14.94 5.30
N ALA A 118 -4.57 14.54 6.24
CA ALA A 118 -6.03 14.56 6.04
C ALA A 118 -6.80 15.06 7.27
N SER A 119 -6.35 16.15 7.90
CA SER A 119 -6.95 16.68 9.12
C SER A 119 -8.44 17.06 8.95
N SER A 120 -8.83 17.47 7.75
CA SER A 120 -10.21 17.89 7.43
C SER A 120 -11.17 16.74 7.12
N ASN A 121 -10.68 15.56 6.71
CA ASN A 121 -11.56 14.45 6.36
C ASN A 121 -11.01 13.10 6.84
N LYS A 122 -11.44 12.73 8.05
CA LYS A 122 -11.05 11.49 8.75
C LYS A 122 -11.44 10.21 8.03
N ILE A 123 -12.42 10.26 7.11
CA ILE A 123 -12.86 9.08 6.35
C ILE A 123 -11.77 8.55 5.42
N LEU A 124 -10.84 9.43 5.00
CA LEU A 124 -9.71 9.07 4.15
C LEU A 124 -8.75 8.10 4.86
N GLY A 125 -8.54 8.28 6.16
CA GLY A 125 -7.78 7.33 6.97
C GLY A 125 -8.42 5.94 7.01
N ILE A 126 -9.75 5.87 7.02
CA ILE A 126 -10.47 4.58 7.01
C ILE A 126 -10.25 3.85 5.68
N TYR A 127 -10.34 4.54 4.54
CA TYR A 127 -10.04 3.94 3.24
C TYR A 127 -8.60 3.37 3.19
N ASN A 128 -7.64 4.08 3.80
CA ASN A 128 -6.27 3.58 3.88
C ASN A 128 -6.17 2.26 4.67
N ILE A 129 -6.85 2.15 5.82
CA ILE A 129 -6.91 0.90 6.59
C ILE A 129 -7.54 -0.23 5.76
N ILE A 130 -8.67 0.02 5.10
CA ILE A 130 -9.39 -1.01 4.31
C ILE A 130 -8.48 -1.55 3.21
N ILE A 131 -7.84 -0.66 2.43
CA ILE A 131 -6.92 -1.06 1.36
C ILE A 131 -5.72 -1.82 1.94
N SER A 132 -5.21 -1.41 3.10
CA SER A 132 -4.12 -2.09 3.78
C SER A 132 -4.47 -3.52 4.17
N VAL A 133 -5.65 -3.74 4.78
CA VAL A 133 -6.09 -5.07 5.20
C VAL A 133 -6.23 -6.01 3.99
N ILE A 134 -6.87 -5.53 2.92
CA ILE A 134 -7.08 -6.32 1.69
C ILE A 134 -5.73 -6.71 1.07
N LEU A 135 -4.84 -5.74 0.86
CA LEU A 135 -3.54 -5.98 0.24
C LEU A 135 -2.62 -6.83 1.12
N LEU A 136 -2.68 -6.67 2.45
CA LEU A 136 -1.90 -7.49 3.37
C LEU A 136 -2.32 -8.96 3.25
N GLY A 137 -3.63 -9.19 3.15
CA GLY A 137 -4.20 -10.50 2.81
C GLY A 137 -3.62 -11.03 1.51
N ILE A 138 -3.73 -10.29 0.41
CA ILE A 138 -3.27 -10.74 -0.92
C ILE A 138 -1.76 -11.04 -0.94
N PHE A 139 -0.92 -10.13 -0.46
CA PHE A 139 0.54 -10.25 -0.53
C PHE A 139 1.12 -11.26 0.45
N PHE A 140 0.49 -11.46 1.61
CA PHE A 140 1.09 -12.24 2.69
C PHE A 140 0.19 -13.37 3.20
N TYR A 141 -0.88 -13.77 2.50
CA TYR A 141 -1.81 -14.80 3.00
C TYR A 141 -1.11 -16.09 3.44
N LYS A 142 -0.16 -16.60 2.64
CA LYS A 142 0.59 -17.84 2.96
C LYS A 142 1.38 -17.65 4.25
N SER A 143 2.10 -16.53 4.32
CA SER A 143 2.94 -16.16 5.45
C SER A 143 2.12 -15.94 6.73
N ILE A 144 0.93 -15.36 6.62
CA ILE A 144 0.01 -15.16 7.75
C ILE A 144 -0.57 -16.50 8.21
N ARG A 145 -1.10 -17.32 7.29
CA ARG A 145 -1.70 -18.62 7.60
C ARG A 145 -0.75 -19.53 8.40
N LEU A 146 0.52 -19.59 7.98
CA LEU A 146 1.54 -20.41 8.64
C LEU A 146 1.80 -20.05 10.11
N LYS A 147 1.47 -18.82 10.54
CA LYS A 147 1.64 -18.36 11.94
C LYS A 147 0.56 -18.90 12.88
N PHE A 148 -0.56 -19.35 12.34
CA PHE A 148 -1.71 -19.84 13.12
C PHE A 148 -1.89 -21.36 13.00
N THR A 149 -1.28 -22.00 11.99
CA THR A 149 -1.33 -23.46 11.83
C THR A 149 -0.16 -24.19 12.47
N ARG A 150 0.93 -23.49 12.81
CA ARG A 150 2.04 -24.03 13.61
C ARG A 150 1.76 -23.75 15.08
N VAL A 151 0.82 -24.50 15.65
CA VAL A 151 0.64 -24.65 17.10
C VAL A 151 1.31 -25.95 17.51
#